data_AF-A0AAW1T7B3-F1
#
_entry.id   AF-A0AAW1T7B3-F1
#
_cell.length_a   1.000
_cell.length_b   1.000
_cell.length_c   1.000
_cell.angle_alpha   90.00
_cell.angle_beta   90.00
_cell.angle_gamma   90.00
#
_symmetry.space_group_name_H-M   'P 1'
#
loop_
_entity.id
_entity.type
_entity.pdbx_description
1 polymer ?
#
loop_
_entity_poly.entity_id
_entity_poly.type
_entity_poly.pdbx_seq_one_letter_code
_entity_poly.pdbx_strand_id
1 'polypeptide(L)'
;MTVTGQSFGISVGLNALIATVALVAFGILRTLKITKKFFAPKRYIPEQEPKPQKLSNILWGWILPTWQATEDDVIAVAGTDAAVYLMLLKFGTELFAGLSFMTLIIILPTNVEGGVVTNATISGSADLTNLDKVTITNIPTRSGLFWVHMVGVWLATLWTYWLLWRYSKKAVVLRIQHLMLSRKGAESHSVLVQDIPGIETGTLMGKVVPGKLRQRITAGASKGSHWMQSAGPQRPKSSGQQTAAQSPGSHLRNGTNGVLEMQPAQPVNGQQSIE
;
A
#
# COMPACT_ATOMS: atom_id res chain seq x y z
N MET A 1 33.42 -16.33 -3.57
CA MET A 1 33.28 -16.76 -2.16
C MET A 1 32.23 -17.85 -2.16
N THR A 2 32.63 -19.12 -2.03
CA THR A 2 31.69 -20.23 -1.90
C THR A 2 31.05 -20.17 -0.52
N VAL A 3 29.72 -20.19 -0.46
CA VAL A 3 28.99 -20.11 0.82
C VAL A 3 28.99 -21.50 1.43
N THR A 4 29.85 -21.72 2.42
CA THR A 4 29.91 -22.99 3.17
C THR A 4 28.76 -23.07 4.17
N GLY A 5 28.27 -24.28 4.47
CA GLY A 5 27.22 -24.47 5.49
C GLY A 5 27.59 -23.89 6.87
N GLN A 6 28.88 -23.85 7.20
CA GLN A 6 29.39 -23.24 8.43
C GLN A 6 29.21 -21.70 8.46
N SER A 7 29.51 -20.99 7.37
CA SER A 7 29.34 -19.54 7.32
C SER A 7 27.87 -19.12 7.35
N PHE A 8 27.00 -19.94 6.75
CA PHE A 8 25.55 -19.80 6.89
C PHE A 8 25.11 -19.96 8.35
N GLY A 9 25.57 -21.01 9.04
CA GLY A 9 25.24 -21.27 10.45
C GLY A 9 25.66 -20.13 11.38
N ILE A 10 26.88 -19.60 11.21
CA ILE A 10 27.38 -18.44 11.98
C ILE A 10 26.48 -17.22 11.76
N SER A 11 26.10 -16.95 10.50
CA SER A 11 25.24 -15.81 10.17
C SER A 11 23.85 -15.93 10.80
N VAL A 12 23.22 -17.11 10.72
CA VAL A 12 21.91 -17.36 11.35
C VAL A 12 22.00 -17.19 12.86
N GLY A 13 23.03 -17.75 13.51
CA GLY A 13 23.23 -17.62 14.95
C GLY A 13 23.41 -16.17 15.40
N LEU A 14 24.21 -15.39 14.67
CA LEU A 14 24.45 -13.98 14.98
C LEU A 14 23.17 -13.13 14.81
N ASN A 15 22.42 -13.34 13.72
CA ASN A 15 21.14 -12.63 13.51
C ASN A 15 20.10 -13.02 14.58
N ALA A 16 20.01 -14.30 14.94
CA ALA A 16 19.12 -14.77 15.99
C ALA A 16 19.48 -14.18 17.37
N LEU A 17 20.77 -14.04 17.67
CA LEU A 17 21.24 -13.38 18.89
C LEU A 17 20.82 -11.90 18.92
N ILE A 18 21.06 -11.16 17.84
CA ILE A 18 20.66 -9.75 17.72
C ILE A 18 19.15 -9.61 17.88
N ALA A 19 18.36 -10.45 17.21
CA ALA A 19 16.91 -10.46 17.33
C ALA A 19 16.46 -10.73 18.77
N THR A 20 17.09 -11.69 19.45
CA THR A 20 16.78 -12.02 20.85
C THR A 20 17.08 -10.86 21.79
N VAL A 21 18.25 -10.23 21.65
CA VAL A 21 18.63 -9.04 22.44
C VAL A 21 17.64 -7.89 22.19
N ALA A 22 17.25 -7.65 20.95
CA ALA A 22 16.26 -6.63 20.59
C ALA A 22 14.88 -6.93 21.17
N LEU A 23 14.42 -8.19 21.16
CA LEU A 23 13.13 -8.60 21.74
C LEU A 23 13.12 -8.46 23.27
N VAL A 24 14.22 -8.81 23.93
CA VAL A 24 14.37 -8.63 25.39
C VAL A 24 14.40 -7.13 25.73
N ALA A 25 15.19 -6.34 24.99
CA ALA A 25 15.23 -4.89 25.16
C ALA A 25 13.84 -4.27 24.95
N PHE A 26 13.11 -4.67 23.91
CA PHE A 26 11.73 -4.27 23.69
C PHE A 26 10.82 -4.63 24.87
N GLY A 27 10.90 -5.86 25.39
CA GLY A 27 10.13 -6.29 26.56
C GLY A 27 10.37 -5.41 27.79
N ILE A 28 11.64 -5.05 28.04
CA ILE A 28 12.00 -4.14 29.14
C ILE A 28 11.49 -2.73 28.86
N LEU A 29 11.83 -2.14 27.70
CA LEU A 29 11.42 -0.78 27.33
C LEU A 29 9.91 -0.61 27.33
N ARG A 30 9.14 -1.64 26.99
CA ARG A 30 7.68 -1.60 26.98
C ARG A 30 7.06 -1.60 28.39
N THR A 31 7.72 -2.22 29.37
CA THR A 31 7.21 -2.35 30.76
C THR A 31 7.59 -1.15 31.64
N LEU A 32 8.62 -0.39 31.26
CA LEU A 32 9.03 0.84 31.95
C LEU A 32 7.93 1.92 31.92
N LYS A 33 7.74 2.60 33.07
CA LYS A 33 6.68 3.61 33.23
C LYS A 33 6.88 4.84 32.34
N ILE A 34 8.13 5.23 32.09
CA ILE A 34 8.51 6.44 31.34
C ILE A 34 8.13 6.32 29.86
N THR A 35 8.36 5.15 29.28
CA THR A 35 8.19 4.84 27.85
C THR A 35 6.81 4.28 27.51
N LYS A 36 5.99 3.94 28.50
CA LYS A 36 4.65 3.36 28.30
C LYS A 36 3.73 4.22 27.41
N LYS A 37 3.84 5.55 27.49
CA LYS A 37 3.07 6.48 26.65
C LYS A 37 3.51 6.43 25.18
N PHE A 38 4.80 6.18 24.94
CA PHE A 38 5.38 6.08 23.59
C PHE A 38 4.98 4.78 22.88
N PHE A 39 4.95 3.66 23.59
CA PHE A 39 4.61 2.34 23.01
C PHE A 39 3.10 2.08 22.85
N ALA A 40 2.24 2.90 23.45
CA ALA A 40 0.78 2.74 23.37
C ALA A 40 0.06 4.08 23.15
N PRO A 41 0.41 4.87 22.12
CA PRO A 41 -0.13 6.23 21.94
C PRO A 41 -1.64 6.23 21.73
N LYS A 42 -2.14 5.29 20.92
CA LYS A 42 -3.57 5.07 20.62
C LYS A 42 -4.45 4.85 21.87
N ARG A 43 -3.86 4.37 22.97
CA ARG A 43 -4.58 4.19 24.23
C ARG A 43 -4.87 5.50 24.96
N TYR A 44 -4.05 6.53 24.73
CA TYR A 44 -4.11 7.81 25.43
C TYR A 44 -4.83 8.90 24.63
N ILE A 45 -5.36 8.57 23.45
CA ILE A 45 -6.18 9.47 22.64
C ILE A 45 -7.61 9.47 23.22
N PRO A 46 -8.15 10.61 23.68
CA PRO A 46 -9.46 10.66 24.34
C PRO A 46 -10.62 10.25 23.43
N GLU A 47 -10.53 10.60 22.15
CA GLU A 47 -11.57 10.35 21.13
C GLU A 47 -11.58 8.90 20.61
N GLN A 48 -10.55 8.11 20.94
CA GLN A 48 -10.44 6.75 20.45
C GLN A 48 -11.29 5.78 21.26
N GLU A 49 -12.41 5.34 20.67
CA GLU A 49 -13.22 4.22 21.12
C GLU A 49 -13.43 3.24 19.95
N PRO A 50 -13.22 1.91 20.13
CA PRO A 50 -12.83 1.22 21.35
C PRO A 50 -11.33 1.33 21.68
N LYS A 51 -11.01 1.33 22.98
CA LYS A 51 -9.62 1.32 23.46
C LYS A 51 -8.96 -0.06 23.27
N PRO A 52 -7.68 -0.11 22.86
CA PRO A 52 -6.95 -1.38 22.76
C PRO A 52 -6.87 -2.10 24.12
N GLN A 53 -6.97 -3.44 24.08
CA GLN A 53 -6.89 -4.28 25.28
C GLN A 53 -5.64 -3.96 26.11
N LYS A 54 -5.75 -4.08 27.44
CA LYS A 54 -4.61 -3.86 28.34
C LYS A 54 -3.69 -5.06 28.29
N LEU A 55 -2.57 -4.92 27.59
CA LEU A 55 -1.51 -5.91 27.65
C LEU A 55 -0.89 -5.94 29.05
N SER A 56 -0.49 -7.13 29.49
CA SER A 56 0.12 -7.33 30.80
C SER A 56 1.50 -6.64 30.90
N ASN A 57 1.94 -6.38 32.14
CA ASN A 57 3.26 -5.78 32.42
C ASN A 57 4.39 -6.83 32.47
N ILE A 58 4.15 -8.05 32.00
CA ILE A 58 5.15 -9.12 31.93
C ILE A 58 5.92 -8.97 30.61
N LEU A 59 7.23 -9.25 30.61
CA LEU A 59 8.12 -9.11 29.44
C LEU A 59 7.56 -9.76 28.16
N TRP A 60 6.98 -10.95 28.30
CA TRP A 60 6.43 -11.75 27.20
C TRP A 60 4.90 -11.75 27.13
N GLY A 61 4.22 -11.07 28.06
CA GLY A 61 2.77 -11.14 28.19
C GLY A 61 2.00 -10.30 27.17
N TRP A 62 2.68 -9.83 26.12
CA TRP A 62 2.09 -9.25 24.91
C TRP A 62 1.86 -10.30 23.81
N ILE A 63 2.55 -11.44 23.83
CA ILE A 63 2.50 -12.44 22.76
C ILE A 63 1.10 -13.04 22.65
N LEU A 64 0.53 -13.53 23.77
CA LEU A 64 -0.77 -14.19 23.76
C LEU A 64 -1.91 -13.24 23.35
N PRO A 65 -2.04 -12.02 23.91
CA PRO A 65 -3.05 -11.06 23.46
C PRO A 65 -2.94 -10.71 21.97
N THR A 66 -1.71 -10.53 21.45
CA THR A 66 -1.50 -10.23 20.03
C THR A 66 -1.85 -11.40 19.13
N TRP A 67 -1.60 -12.63 19.58
CA TRP A 67 -1.95 -13.84 18.83
C TRP A 67 -3.46 -14.10 18.80
N GLN A 68 -4.15 -13.80 19.90
CA GLN A 68 -5.61 -13.97 20.02
C GLN A 68 -6.41 -12.81 19.42
N ALA A 69 -5.76 -11.72 19.01
CA ALA A 69 -6.43 -10.56 18.43
C ALA A 69 -7.20 -10.95 17.16
N THR A 70 -8.50 -10.69 17.16
CA THR A 70 -9.36 -10.95 16.01
C THR A 70 -9.20 -9.88 14.95
N GLU A 71 -9.59 -10.19 13.71
CA GLU A 71 -9.55 -9.22 12.62
C GLU A 71 -10.49 -8.03 12.89
N ASP A 72 -11.65 -8.29 13.49
CA ASP A 72 -12.62 -7.26 13.89
C ASP A 72 -12.06 -6.31 14.96
N ASP A 73 -11.33 -6.85 15.94
CA ASP A 73 -10.64 -6.03 16.95
C ASP A 73 -9.59 -5.11 16.32
N VAL A 74 -8.85 -5.63 15.33
CA VAL A 74 -7.85 -4.84 14.60
C VAL A 74 -8.53 -3.74 13.78
N ILE A 75 -9.62 -4.05 13.09
CA ILE A 75 -10.37 -3.06 12.29
C ILE A 75 -10.87 -1.93 13.20
N ALA A 76 -11.43 -2.27 14.36
CA ALA A 76 -11.98 -1.29 15.29
C ALA A 76 -10.91 -0.35 15.89
N VAL A 77 -9.71 -0.86 16.20
CA VAL A 77 -8.65 -0.09 16.87
C VAL A 77 -7.67 0.56 15.89
N ALA A 78 -7.33 -0.15 14.81
CA ALA A 78 -6.28 0.25 13.88
C ALA A 78 -6.81 0.78 12.54
N GLY A 79 -8.06 0.46 12.19
CA GLY A 79 -8.69 0.80 10.93
C GLY A 79 -8.59 -0.32 9.90
N THR A 80 -9.35 -0.17 8.81
CA THR A 80 -9.45 -1.16 7.73
C THR A 80 -8.15 -1.30 6.94
N ASP A 81 -7.40 -0.21 6.74
CA ASP A 81 -6.10 -0.24 6.05
C ASP A 81 -5.07 -1.12 6.79
N ALA A 82 -4.96 -0.94 8.11
CA ALA A 82 -4.10 -1.75 8.95
C ALA A 82 -4.49 -3.23 8.95
N ALA A 83 -5.80 -3.52 8.90
CA ALA A 83 -6.30 -4.88 8.77
C ALA A 83 -5.88 -5.53 7.43
N VAL A 84 -5.98 -4.80 6.31
CA VAL A 84 -5.50 -5.27 4.99
C VAL A 84 -3.99 -5.53 5.02
N TYR A 85 -3.21 -4.66 5.67
CA TYR A 85 -1.77 -4.86 5.81
C TYR A 85 -1.44 -6.13 6.60
N LEU A 86 -2.11 -6.37 7.73
CA LEU A 86 -1.94 -7.64 8.48
C LEU A 86 -2.42 -8.85 7.67
N MET A 87 -3.47 -8.69 6.87
CA MET A 87 -3.96 -9.72 5.97
C MET A 87 -2.89 -10.10 4.93
N LEU A 88 -2.17 -9.12 4.37
CA LEU A 88 -1.05 -9.33 3.45
C LEU A 88 0.11 -10.08 4.11
N LEU A 89 0.45 -9.73 5.36
CA LEU A 89 1.49 -10.43 6.11
C LEU A 89 1.09 -11.88 6.41
N LYS A 90 -0.17 -12.12 6.81
CA LYS A 90 -0.73 -13.47 7.00
C LYS A 90 -0.70 -14.27 5.70
N PHE A 91 -1.13 -13.68 4.58
CA PHE A 91 -1.04 -14.29 3.25
C PHE A 91 0.40 -14.69 2.90
N GLY A 92 1.37 -13.79 3.07
CA GLY A 92 2.77 -14.09 2.81
C GLY A 92 3.28 -15.24 3.69
N THR A 93 2.90 -15.26 4.96
CA THR A 93 3.31 -16.30 5.91
C THR A 93 2.73 -17.66 5.54
N GLU A 94 1.43 -17.75 5.24
CA GLU A 94 0.78 -18.98 4.80
C GLU A 94 1.32 -19.46 3.44
N LEU A 95 1.62 -18.53 2.52
CA LEU A 95 2.20 -18.83 1.23
C LEU A 95 3.58 -19.48 1.39
N PHE A 96 4.51 -18.80 2.08
CA PHE A 96 5.86 -19.32 2.27
C PHE A 96 5.88 -20.58 3.13
N ALA A 97 5.01 -20.71 4.14
CA ALA A 97 4.90 -21.93 4.93
C ALA A 97 4.45 -23.12 4.08
N GLY A 98 3.41 -22.95 3.25
CA GLY A 98 2.94 -24.02 2.35
C GLY A 98 3.98 -24.41 1.29
N LEU A 99 4.64 -23.42 0.69
CA LEU A 99 5.73 -23.65 -0.28
C LEU A 99 6.94 -24.34 0.37
N SER A 100 7.31 -23.92 1.59
CA SER A 100 8.40 -24.56 2.34
C SER A 100 8.06 -26.00 2.67
N PHE A 101 6.84 -26.28 3.11
CA PHE A 101 6.38 -27.64 3.39
C PHE A 101 6.44 -28.54 2.16
N MET A 102 5.92 -28.08 1.02
CA MET A 102 6.01 -28.79 -0.27
C MET A 102 7.46 -29.05 -0.67
N THR A 103 8.34 -28.05 -0.51
CA THR A 103 9.76 -28.16 -0.86
C THR A 103 10.48 -29.15 0.04
N LEU A 104 10.22 -29.13 1.35
CA LEU A 104 10.86 -30.02 2.32
C LEU A 104 10.42 -31.48 2.15
N ILE A 105 9.16 -31.73 1.76
CA ILE A 105 8.62 -33.08 1.66
C ILE A 105 8.84 -33.69 0.28
N ILE A 106 8.72 -32.90 -0.79
CA ILE A 106 8.78 -33.43 -2.15
C ILE A 106 10.17 -33.22 -2.74
N ILE A 107 10.68 -32.00 -2.70
CA ILE A 107 11.88 -31.60 -3.43
C ILE A 107 13.15 -32.03 -2.69
N LEU A 108 13.21 -31.85 -1.38
CA LEU A 108 14.39 -32.17 -0.58
C LEU A 108 14.81 -33.65 -0.65
N PRO A 109 13.92 -34.65 -0.44
CA PRO A 109 14.35 -36.05 -0.54
C PRO A 109 14.78 -36.42 -1.96
N THR A 110 14.06 -35.93 -2.98
CA THR A 110 14.39 -36.12 -4.39
C THR A 110 15.80 -35.61 -4.73
N ASN A 111 16.18 -34.46 -4.16
CA ASN A 111 17.51 -33.88 -4.38
C ASN A 111 18.61 -34.70 -3.70
N VAL A 112 18.35 -35.27 -2.52
CA VAL A 112 19.36 -36.06 -1.78
C VAL A 112 19.65 -37.40 -2.45
N GLU A 113 18.66 -38.02 -3.10
CA GLU A 113 18.79 -39.32 -3.77
C GLU A 113 19.75 -39.31 -4.96
N GLY A 114 19.99 -38.14 -5.59
CA GLY A 114 20.77 -38.05 -6.83
C GLY A 114 22.24 -38.48 -6.75
N GLY A 115 22.89 -38.37 -5.58
CA GLY A 115 24.24 -38.90 -5.29
C GLY A 115 25.41 -38.41 -6.17
N VAL A 116 25.19 -37.51 -7.13
CA VAL A 116 26.23 -37.05 -8.08
C VAL A 116 27.29 -36.21 -7.36
N VAL A 117 26.88 -35.33 -6.45
CA VAL A 117 27.78 -34.45 -5.71
C VAL A 117 28.70 -35.27 -4.80
N THR A 118 28.18 -36.31 -4.14
CA THR A 118 29.00 -37.21 -3.31
C THR A 118 30.06 -37.95 -4.13
N ASN A 119 29.73 -38.39 -5.33
CA ASN A 119 30.67 -39.09 -6.21
C ASN A 119 31.73 -38.13 -6.80
N ALA A 120 31.33 -36.90 -7.14
CA ALA A 120 32.22 -35.87 -7.67
C ALA A 120 33.22 -35.34 -6.62
N THR A 121 32.80 -35.20 -5.36
CA THR A 121 33.68 -34.84 -4.23
C THR A 121 34.69 -35.95 -3.94
N ILE A 122 34.29 -37.22 -3.99
CA ILE A 122 35.21 -38.37 -3.81
C ILE A 122 36.25 -38.43 -4.94
N SER A 123 35.85 -38.08 -6.16
CA SER A 123 36.73 -38.10 -7.34
C SER A 123 37.68 -36.90 -7.44
N GLY A 124 37.65 -35.96 -6.48
CA GLY A 124 38.50 -34.76 -6.47
C GLY A 124 38.24 -33.77 -7.60
N SER A 125 37.12 -33.92 -8.31
CA SER A 125 36.85 -33.28 -9.60
C SER A 125 36.22 -31.89 -9.51
N ALA A 126 35.66 -31.51 -8.35
CA ALA A 126 35.02 -30.22 -8.14
C ALA A 126 34.96 -29.81 -6.66
N ASP A 127 35.13 -28.51 -6.40
CA ASP A 127 34.97 -27.88 -5.08
C ASP A 127 33.47 -27.68 -4.76
N LEU A 128 32.75 -28.79 -4.59
CA LEU A 128 31.32 -28.80 -4.28
C LEU A 128 31.11 -28.71 -2.77
N THR A 129 30.24 -27.78 -2.36
CA THR A 129 29.95 -27.52 -0.95
C THR A 129 28.86 -28.47 -0.42
N ASN A 130 28.73 -28.58 0.90
CA ASN A 130 27.66 -29.38 1.53
C ASN A 130 26.24 -28.89 1.18
N LEU A 131 26.08 -27.63 0.75
CA LEU A 131 24.80 -27.08 0.31
C LEU A 131 24.44 -27.52 -1.11
N ASP A 132 25.43 -27.88 -1.94
CA ASP A 132 25.18 -28.34 -3.31
C ASP A 132 24.53 -29.73 -3.35
N LYS A 133 24.57 -30.48 -2.23
CA LYS A 133 23.88 -31.77 -2.07
C LYS A 133 22.36 -31.65 -2.05
N VAL A 134 21.83 -30.50 -1.61
CA VAL A 134 20.38 -30.27 -1.50
C VAL A 134 19.81 -29.52 -2.70
N THR A 135 20.63 -29.25 -3.72
CA THR A 135 20.22 -28.56 -4.94
C THR A 135 20.09 -29.53 -6.10
N ILE A 136 19.52 -29.04 -7.20
CA ILE A 136 19.33 -29.79 -8.45
C ILE A 136 20.66 -30.29 -9.05
N THR A 137 21.79 -29.68 -8.66
CA THR A 137 23.15 -30.10 -9.06
C THR A 137 23.49 -31.51 -8.62
N ASN A 138 22.84 -32.03 -7.58
CA ASN A 138 23.03 -33.41 -7.12
C ASN A 138 22.31 -34.45 -7.99
N ILE A 139 21.46 -34.04 -8.92
CA ILE A 139 20.66 -34.95 -9.75
C ILE A 139 21.41 -35.29 -11.04
N PRO A 140 21.50 -36.58 -11.43
CA PRO A 140 22.17 -36.96 -12.67
C PRO A 140 21.41 -36.48 -13.90
N THR A 141 22.16 -36.03 -14.91
CA THR A 141 21.60 -35.63 -16.20
C THR A 141 20.83 -36.80 -16.82
N ARG A 142 19.66 -36.51 -17.42
CA ARG A 142 18.73 -37.50 -18.01
C ARG A 142 17.96 -38.38 -17.01
N SER A 143 17.95 -38.05 -15.71
CA SER A 143 17.15 -38.77 -14.72
C SER A 143 15.64 -38.49 -14.82
N GLY A 144 14.82 -39.49 -14.48
CA GLY A 144 13.36 -39.33 -14.35
C GLY A 144 12.94 -38.42 -13.18
N LEU A 145 13.85 -38.12 -12.26
CA LEU A 145 13.62 -37.28 -11.07
C LEU A 145 13.20 -35.83 -11.43
N PHE A 146 13.56 -35.33 -12.62
CA PHE A 146 13.13 -34.01 -13.07
C PHE A 146 11.60 -33.87 -13.21
N TRP A 147 10.88 -34.97 -13.43
CA TRP A 147 9.41 -34.96 -13.45
C TRP A 147 8.82 -34.55 -12.10
N VAL A 148 9.46 -34.93 -10.99
CA VAL A 148 9.02 -34.55 -9.63
C VAL A 148 9.12 -33.04 -9.43
N HIS A 149 10.20 -32.42 -9.92
CA HIS A 149 10.33 -30.96 -9.90
C HIS A 149 9.26 -30.28 -10.74
N MET A 150 8.98 -30.80 -11.93
CA MET A 150 7.93 -30.25 -12.80
C MET A 150 6.57 -30.29 -12.09
N VAL A 151 6.17 -31.45 -11.58
CA VAL A 151 4.92 -31.61 -10.83
C VAL A 151 4.90 -30.74 -9.57
N GLY A 152 6.01 -30.64 -8.85
CA GLY A 152 6.15 -29.80 -7.66
C GLY A 152 5.91 -28.32 -7.96
N VAL A 153 6.40 -27.80 -9.09
CA VAL A 153 6.13 -26.43 -9.52
C VAL A 153 4.65 -26.24 -9.83
N TRP A 154 4.00 -27.17 -10.55
CA TRP A 154 2.56 -27.10 -10.82
C TRP A 154 1.73 -27.09 -9.52
N LEU A 155 2.07 -27.93 -8.54
CA LEU A 155 1.41 -27.94 -7.23
C LEU A 155 1.62 -26.63 -6.47
N ALA A 156 2.85 -26.10 -6.45
CA ALA A 156 3.17 -24.81 -5.84
C ALA A 156 2.40 -23.65 -6.49
N THR A 157 2.28 -23.66 -7.83
CA THR A 157 1.52 -22.68 -8.58
C THR A 157 0.02 -22.76 -8.26
N LEU A 158 -0.57 -23.96 -8.26
CA LEU A 158 -1.98 -24.17 -7.88
C LEU A 158 -2.25 -23.73 -6.44
N TRP A 159 -1.36 -24.07 -5.50
CA TRP A 159 -1.44 -23.62 -4.12
C TRP A 159 -1.43 -22.10 -4.01
N THR A 160 -0.50 -21.45 -4.72
CA THR A 160 -0.38 -19.98 -4.76
C THR A 160 -1.65 -19.34 -5.30
N TYR A 161 -2.18 -19.84 -6.43
CA TYR A 161 -3.43 -19.32 -7.02
C TYR A 161 -4.62 -19.51 -6.10
N TRP A 162 -4.76 -20.67 -5.47
CA TRP A 162 -5.84 -20.95 -4.53
C TRP A 162 -5.80 -20.00 -3.33
N LEU A 163 -4.61 -19.81 -2.74
CA LEU A 163 -4.42 -18.92 -1.60
C LEU A 163 -4.64 -17.47 -2.00
N LEU A 164 -4.10 -17.03 -3.14
CA LEU A 164 -4.29 -15.70 -3.69
C LEU A 164 -5.77 -15.40 -3.89
N TRP A 165 -6.52 -16.31 -4.52
CA TRP A 165 -7.95 -16.15 -4.74
C TRP A 165 -8.73 -16.00 -3.43
N ARG A 166 -8.44 -16.85 -2.43
CA ARG A 166 -9.06 -16.79 -1.10
C ARG A 166 -8.82 -15.43 -0.44
N TYR A 167 -7.59 -14.93 -0.46
CA TYR A 167 -7.23 -13.67 0.16
C TYR A 167 -7.73 -12.45 -0.62
N SER A 168 -7.67 -12.47 -1.95
CA SER A 168 -8.24 -11.40 -2.79
C SER A 168 -9.73 -11.24 -2.57
N LYS A 169 -10.50 -12.34 -2.45
CA LYS A 169 -11.93 -12.28 -2.11
C LYS A 169 -12.16 -11.62 -0.76
N LYS A 170 -11.39 -12.00 0.27
CA LYS A 170 -11.48 -11.40 1.60
C LYS A 170 -11.18 -9.90 1.57
N ALA A 171 -10.12 -9.47 0.87
CA ALA A 171 -9.78 -8.06 0.71
C ALA A 171 -10.92 -7.25 0.06
N VAL A 172 -11.54 -7.81 -0.98
CA VAL A 172 -12.67 -7.16 -1.67
C VAL A 172 -13.87 -7.03 -0.73
N VAL A 173 -14.22 -8.08 0.00
CA VAL A 173 -15.33 -8.04 0.97
C VAL A 173 -15.08 -6.98 2.04
N LEU A 174 -13.87 -6.96 2.62
CA LEU A 174 -13.48 -5.96 3.62
C LEU A 174 -13.57 -4.53 3.06
N ARG A 175 -13.14 -4.34 1.80
CA ARG A 175 -13.23 -3.03 1.13
C ARG A 175 -14.68 -2.60 0.91
N ILE A 176 -15.56 -3.52 0.50
CA ILE A 176 -16.98 -3.24 0.32
C ILE A 176 -17.61 -2.88 1.67
N GLN A 177 -17.35 -3.66 2.72
CA GLN A 177 -17.84 -3.38 4.07
C GLN A 177 -17.38 -2.00 4.56
N HIS A 178 -16.11 -1.66 4.32
CA HIS A 178 -15.59 -0.32 4.65
C HIS A 178 -16.34 0.78 3.92
N LEU A 179 -16.57 0.65 2.60
CA LEU A 179 -17.29 1.66 1.82
C LEU A 179 -18.75 1.81 2.25
N MET A 180 -19.40 0.72 2.69
CA MET A 180 -20.79 0.75 3.15
C MET A 180 -20.95 1.35 4.55
N LEU A 181 -19.95 1.17 5.43
CA LEU A 181 -19.99 1.64 6.82
C LEU A 181 -19.34 3.02 7.01
N SER A 182 -18.52 3.47 6.07
CA SER A 182 -17.86 4.78 6.14
C SER A 182 -18.88 5.93 6.16
N ARG A 183 -18.66 6.89 7.06
CA ARG A 183 -19.49 8.09 7.17
C ARG A 183 -19.39 8.89 5.86
N LYS A 184 -20.52 9.40 5.38
CA LYS A 184 -20.55 10.28 4.20
C LYS A 184 -19.82 11.59 4.54
N GLY A 185 -18.56 11.69 4.11
CA GLY A 185 -17.71 12.87 4.25
C GLY A 185 -17.66 13.71 2.97
N ALA A 186 -16.91 14.81 3.01
CA ALA A 186 -16.67 15.65 1.84
C ALA A 186 -15.98 14.85 0.72
N GLU A 187 -15.18 13.83 1.05
CA GLU A 187 -14.54 12.93 0.09
C GLU A 187 -15.53 12.11 -0.76
N SER A 188 -16.74 11.85 -0.26
CA SER A 188 -17.77 11.12 -1.02
C SER A 188 -18.55 12.00 -2.00
N HIS A 189 -18.49 13.34 -1.82
CA HIS A 189 -19.24 14.33 -2.58
C HIS A 189 -18.36 15.32 -3.36
N SER A 190 -17.03 15.17 -3.28
CA SER A 190 -16.08 16.00 -4.00
C SER A 190 -15.44 15.22 -5.14
N VAL A 191 -15.29 15.87 -6.29
CA VAL A 191 -14.60 15.32 -7.46
C VAL A 191 -13.40 16.22 -7.74
N LEU A 192 -12.21 15.61 -7.81
CA LEU A 192 -11.01 16.30 -8.21
C LEU A 192 -11.01 16.46 -9.73
N VAL A 193 -11.29 17.66 -10.22
CA VAL A 193 -11.18 18.00 -11.65
C VAL A 193 -9.76 18.45 -11.94
N GLN A 194 -9.09 17.76 -12.84
CA GLN A 194 -7.76 18.12 -13.35
C GLN A 194 -7.87 18.54 -14.82
N ASP A 195 -6.92 19.35 -15.29
CA ASP A 195 -6.81 19.81 -16.69
C ASP A 195 -8.01 20.62 -17.22
N ILE A 196 -8.30 21.74 -16.56
CA ILE A 196 -9.29 22.71 -17.06
C ILE A 196 -8.71 23.44 -18.29
N PRO A 197 -9.33 23.31 -19.48
CA PRO A 197 -8.84 24.00 -20.67
C PRO A 197 -9.01 25.52 -20.53
N GLY A 198 -7.99 26.30 -20.89
CA GLY A 198 -8.05 27.77 -20.92
C GLY A 198 -7.26 28.50 -19.83
N ILE A 199 -6.65 27.77 -18.88
CA ILE A 199 -5.78 28.35 -17.85
C ILE A 199 -4.36 27.81 -18.07
N GLU A 200 -3.40 28.69 -18.39
CA GLU A 200 -2.01 28.30 -18.66
C GLU A 200 -1.33 27.69 -17.42
N THR A 201 -1.75 28.12 -16.23
CA THR A 201 -1.30 27.62 -14.94
C THR A 201 -2.22 26.52 -14.44
N GLY A 202 -1.75 25.27 -14.49
CA GLY A 202 -2.44 24.13 -13.87
C GLY A 202 -2.75 22.96 -14.81
N THR A 203 -2.70 23.18 -16.12
CA THR A 203 -2.79 22.09 -17.11
C THR A 203 -1.51 21.23 -17.05
N LEU A 204 -1.60 19.90 -17.19
CA LEU A 204 -0.45 18.99 -17.26
C LEU A 204 0.59 19.46 -18.28
N MET A 205 0.15 20.00 -19.41
CA MET A 205 1.02 20.62 -20.41
C MET A 205 1.80 21.83 -19.88
N GLY A 206 1.23 22.63 -18.97
CA GLY A 206 1.92 23.75 -18.32
C GLY A 206 2.94 23.31 -17.28
N LYS A 207 2.77 22.13 -16.66
CA LYS A 207 3.71 21.56 -15.68
C LYS A 207 4.83 20.73 -16.33
N VAL A 208 4.51 20.02 -17.42
CA VAL A 208 5.42 19.05 -18.07
C VAL A 208 6.24 19.70 -19.18
N VAL A 209 5.74 20.75 -19.83
CA VAL A 209 6.46 21.40 -20.95
C VAL A 209 7.33 22.54 -20.43
N PRO A 210 8.67 22.44 -20.50
CA PRO A 210 9.54 23.56 -20.14
C PRO A 210 9.24 24.76 -21.04
N GLY A 211 9.19 25.96 -20.45
CA GLY A 211 8.69 27.19 -21.11
C GLY A 211 9.32 27.51 -22.47
N LYS A 212 10.54 27.02 -22.74
CA LYS A 212 11.21 27.15 -24.04
C LYS A 212 10.59 26.29 -25.15
N LEU A 213 10.13 25.08 -24.86
CA LEU A 213 9.49 24.21 -25.85
C LEU A 213 8.08 24.71 -26.18
N ARG A 214 7.40 25.29 -25.19
CA ARG A 214 6.10 25.94 -25.32
C ARG A 214 6.14 27.10 -26.33
N GLN A 215 7.15 27.98 -26.24
CA GLN A 215 7.34 29.08 -27.20
C GLN A 215 7.55 28.59 -28.64
N ARG A 216 8.16 27.43 -28.85
CA ARG A 216 8.39 26.87 -30.19
C ARG A 216 7.12 26.28 -30.80
N ILE A 217 6.26 25.68 -29.99
CA ILE A 217 4.98 25.11 -30.44
C ILE A 217 3.97 26.22 -30.77
N THR A 218 3.83 27.24 -29.92
CA THR A 218 2.93 28.37 -30.19
C THR A 218 3.42 29.26 -31.33
N ALA A 219 4.73 29.46 -31.48
CA ALA A 219 5.31 30.11 -32.65
C ALA A 219 5.11 29.30 -33.94
N GLY A 220 5.13 27.96 -33.86
CA GLY A 220 4.82 27.07 -34.98
C GLY A 220 3.36 27.13 -35.42
N ALA A 221 2.42 27.21 -34.47
CA ALA A 221 0.98 27.30 -34.74
C ALA A 221 0.57 28.66 -35.36
N SER A 222 1.16 29.77 -34.91
CA SER A 222 0.96 31.10 -35.50
C SER A 222 1.40 31.19 -36.97
N LYS A 223 2.45 30.44 -37.35
CA LYS A 223 2.93 30.38 -38.74
C LYS A 223 2.03 29.55 -39.66
N GLY A 224 1.17 28.71 -39.10
CA GLY A 224 0.20 27.88 -39.84
C GLY A 224 -1.16 28.54 -40.10
N SER A 225 -1.54 29.58 -39.36
CA SER A 225 -2.82 30.26 -39.59
C SER A 225 -2.79 31.25 -40.77
N HIS A 226 -1.59 31.63 -41.25
CA HIS A 226 -1.43 32.56 -42.36
C HIS A 226 -1.85 31.99 -43.72
N TRP A 227 -1.82 30.66 -43.92
CA TRP A 227 -2.26 30.06 -45.20
C TRP A 227 -3.74 29.67 -45.22
N MET A 228 -4.42 29.64 -44.05
CA MET A 228 -5.87 29.37 -43.97
C MET A 228 -6.75 30.60 -44.25
N GLN A 229 -6.20 31.82 -44.19
CA GLN A 229 -6.96 33.05 -44.52
C GLN A 229 -7.02 33.37 -46.02
N SER A 230 -6.24 32.69 -46.87
CA SER A 230 -6.21 32.94 -48.32
C SER A 230 -7.09 31.98 -49.15
N ALA A 231 -7.81 31.04 -48.51
CA ALA A 231 -8.64 30.06 -49.20
C ALA A 231 -10.08 30.03 -48.64
N GLY A 232 -10.84 31.09 -48.90
CA GLY A 232 -12.29 31.13 -48.66
C GLY A 232 -12.98 32.10 -49.63
N PRO A 233 -14.00 31.68 -50.40
CA PRO A 233 -14.66 32.55 -51.36
C PRO A 233 -15.48 33.63 -50.65
N GLN A 234 -15.27 34.89 -51.02
CA GLN A 234 -16.03 36.02 -50.50
C GLN A 234 -17.50 35.95 -50.94
N ARG A 235 -18.42 35.95 -49.99
CA ARG A 235 -19.87 36.14 -50.23
C ARG A 235 -20.30 37.56 -49.86
N PRO A 236 -21.25 38.15 -50.60
CA PRO A 236 -21.53 39.59 -50.57
C PRO A 236 -22.39 40.02 -49.38
N LYS A 237 -22.24 41.29 -48.99
CA LYS A 237 -23.02 41.98 -47.96
C LYS A 237 -24.45 42.21 -48.46
N SER A 238 -25.45 41.87 -47.65
CA SER A 238 -26.83 42.35 -47.82
C SER A 238 -27.37 42.98 -46.53
N SER A 239 -27.98 44.15 -46.71
CA SER A 239 -28.63 45.05 -45.77
C SER A 239 -29.91 44.48 -45.13
N GLY A 240 -30.31 45.01 -43.97
CA GLY A 240 -31.62 44.81 -43.32
C GLY A 240 -31.48 44.77 -41.78
N GLN A 241 -31.51 45.90 -41.05
CA GLN A 241 -32.68 46.67 -40.59
C GLN A 241 -33.33 46.12 -39.29
N GLN A 242 -33.05 46.83 -38.18
CA GLN A 242 -33.87 47.10 -36.97
C GLN A 242 -34.35 45.88 -36.14
N THR A 243 -34.48 45.90 -34.82
CA THR A 243 -35.06 46.88 -33.90
C THR A 243 -34.76 46.47 -32.44
N ALA A 244 -34.65 47.49 -31.56
CA ALA A 244 -35.18 47.57 -30.19
C ALA A 244 -34.77 46.51 -29.13
N ALA A 245 -34.55 46.81 -27.85
CA ALA A 245 -34.51 48.03 -27.05
C ALA A 245 -34.18 47.60 -25.61
N GLN A 246 -33.58 48.50 -24.83
CA GLN A 246 -33.76 48.67 -23.36
C GLN A 246 -33.23 47.54 -22.44
N SER A 247 -32.58 47.78 -21.30
CA SER A 247 -32.21 48.96 -20.51
C SER A 247 -31.22 48.48 -19.40
N PRO A 248 -30.93 49.21 -18.32
CA PRO A 248 -29.66 49.87 -18.05
C PRO A 248 -28.81 49.15 -16.96
N GLY A 249 -27.53 49.50 -16.92
CA GLY A 249 -26.58 48.98 -15.94
C GLY A 249 -26.75 49.53 -14.53
N SER A 250 -25.93 49.01 -13.60
CA SER A 250 -25.24 49.82 -12.60
C SER A 250 -24.27 49.00 -11.76
N HIS A 251 -23.05 49.54 -11.68
CA HIS A 251 -22.20 49.60 -10.51
C HIS A 251 -21.63 48.31 -9.89
N LEU A 252 -20.42 47.99 -10.37
CA LEU A 252 -19.33 47.45 -9.57
C LEU A 252 -19.10 48.28 -8.31
N ARG A 253 -19.02 47.63 -7.15
CA ARG A 253 -18.38 48.19 -5.95
C ARG A 253 -17.51 47.12 -5.29
N ASN A 254 -16.20 47.42 -5.29
CA ASN A 254 -15.15 46.71 -4.58
C ASN A 254 -15.34 46.89 -3.06
N GLY A 255 -15.10 45.84 -2.28
CA GLY A 255 -15.22 45.88 -0.81
C GLY A 255 -14.48 44.73 -0.14
N THR A 256 -13.29 45.06 0.34
CA THR A 256 -12.37 44.29 1.18
C THR A 256 -12.96 43.83 2.52
N ASN A 257 -12.43 42.70 3.01
CA ASN A 257 -12.25 42.30 4.42
C ASN A 257 -13.49 42.23 5.34
N GLY A 258 -13.82 41.01 5.76
CA GLY A 258 -14.73 40.76 6.87
C GLY A 258 -14.69 39.30 7.31
N VAL A 259 -13.75 38.99 8.20
CA VAL A 259 -13.75 37.77 9.02
C VAL A 259 -15.00 37.82 9.89
N LEU A 260 -15.93 36.88 9.71
CA LEU A 260 -17.05 36.67 10.62
C LEU A 260 -16.80 35.38 11.41
N GLU A 261 -16.23 35.61 12.59
CA GLU A 261 -16.14 34.70 13.71
C GLU A 261 -17.56 34.45 14.26
N MET A 262 -18.04 33.21 14.18
CA MET A 262 -19.28 32.80 14.82
C MET A 262 -18.96 32.28 16.23
N GLN A 263 -19.37 33.02 17.26
CA GLN A 263 -19.36 32.56 18.64
C GLN A 263 -20.80 32.26 19.10
N PRO A 264 -21.04 31.20 19.90
CA PRO A 264 -22.36 30.61 20.08
C PRO A 264 -23.26 31.38 21.07
N ALA A 265 -24.56 31.21 20.87
CA ALA A 265 -25.64 31.81 21.66
C ALA A 265 -25.58 31.42 23.15
N GLN A 266 -25.71 32.44 24.01
CA GLN A 266 -25.95 32.31 25.45
C GLN A 266 -27.45 32.00 25.71
N PRO A 267 -27.80 31.07 26.61
CA PRO A 267 -29.18 30.90 27.04
C PRO A 267 -29.56 31.94 28.12
N VAL A 268 -30.70 32.60 27.89
CA VAL A 268 -31.35 33.55 28.80
C VAL A 268 -31.93 32.80 30.00
N ASN A 269 -31.57 33.30 31.19
CA ASN A 269 -32.07 32.84 32.49
C ASN A 269 -33.37 33.59 32.82
N GLY A 270 -34.41 32.86 33.24
CA GLY A 270 -35.73 33.41 33.56
C GLY A 270 -36.56 32.45 34.43
N GLN A 271 -36.37 32.58 35.75
CA GLN A 271 -37.21 32.25 36.91
C GLN A 271 -38.50 31.43 36.71
N GLN A 272 -38.68 30.39 37.55
CA GLN A 272 -39.82 30.35 38.48
C GLN A 272 -39.64 29.29 39.58
N SER A 273 -39.70 29.79 40.80
CA SER A 273 -39.83 29.08 42.08
C SER A 273 -41.31 28.84 42.38
N ILE A 274 -41.78 27.59 42.51
CA ILE A 274 -42.94 27.18 43.32
C ILE A 274 -42.73 25.70 43.73
N GLU A 275 -42.82 25.47 45.04
CA GLU A 275 -42.92 24.20 45.81
C GLU A 275 -41.75 23.21 45.84
#